data_AF-A0A0H4TLQ0-F1
#
_entry.id   AF-A0A0H4TLQ0-F1
#
_cell.length_a   1.000
_cell.length_b   1.000
_cell.length_c   1.000
_cell.angle_alpha   90.00
_cell.angle_beta   90.00
_cell.angle_gamma   90.00
#
_symmetry.space_group_name_H-M   'P 1'
#
loop_
_entity.id
_entity.type
_entity.pdbx_description
1 polymer ?
#
loop_
_entity_poly.entity_id
_entity_poly.type
_entity_poly.pdbx_seq_one_letter_code
_entity_poly.pdbx_strand_id
1 'polypeptide(L)'
;MPKARFVAMLRRRRDGKTDYNTRKKVILSKENFIAIRISGKNTNVQVSEAKIGGDNVIAAAHSRELKKLGWKGSGKSIPAAYLTGLLAGQKAKKAGVESAIVYSGIRPFRAASRIAAAVKGVIDYESKNDFKAKNLEDALVVKITAEGQEKTVTVVGSKGKIGEAKTVKIGNNDYTLFYGSKANILPFKIKLNDFIAQKYPGTEKSYSSFESQVTVQDSVKPFDARIYMNNVLDYKGYRFFQSGFDPDEKGTILSVNHDFWGTCITYSGYFMLFFAMMSIMFTKYSRFADVKRKLEVVKTKKAKLLTILVLLFSFNSFAQEKEHNHADHEGHAHAETEAAPETHANHTKKVLSQNELEELITKYKVPEIHAAKFGRLVIQDAGGRMKPINTFSSELLRKVSHNDTYKGMNSDQVFLSMTQYANYWIEIPIIYIKSGNDSIRKIIGIDKEAKYAPFVSFFDEKGNYKLSKYLEEAFKSANPNQFEKDFIETDKKVNLMESALSGR
;
A
#
# COMPACT_ATOMS: atom_id res chain seq x y z
N MET A 1 35.78 46.60 42.07
CA MET A 1 36.46 45.97 40.91
C MET A 1 35.46 45.06 40.18
N PRO A 2 35.28 45.17 38.85
CA PRO A 2 34.39 44.28 38.13
C PRO A 2 34.93 42.84 38.14
N LYS A 3 34.11 41.86 38.56
CA LYS A 3 34.44 40.43 38.50
C LYS A 3 34.57 40.02 37.03
N ALA A 4 35.76 39.57 36.63
CA ALA A 4 35.97 38.98 35.31
C ALA A 4 35.06 37.75 35.14
N ARG A 5 34.15 37.81 34.15
CA ARG A 5 33.34 36.66 33.74
C ARG A 5 34.14 35.83 32.74
N PHE A 6 34.79 34.78 33.22
CA PHE A 6 35.46 33.81 32.35
C PHE A 6 34.46 32.74 31.90
N VAL A 7 34.21 32.65 30.60
CA VAL A 7 33.52 31.50 30.01
C VAL A 7 34.58 30.41 29.76
N ALA A 8 34.48 29.30 30.50
CA ALA A 8 35.41 28.20 30.35
C ALA A 8 35.25 27.53 28.96
N MET A 9 36.23 27.74 28.09
CA MET A 9 36.27 27.07 26.79
C MET A 9 36.74 25.62 26.95
N LEU A 10 36.03 24.67 26.34
CA LEU A 10 36.39 23.26 26.34
C LEU A 10 37.83 23.04 25.83
N ARG A 11 38.62 22.21 26.51
CA ARG A 11 40.04 21.96 26.21
C ARG A 11 40.30 21.67 24.72
N ARG A 12 39.55 20.75 24.10
CA ARG A 12 39.75 20.39 22.68
C ARG A 12 39.32 21.47 21.67
N ARG A 13 38.46 22.41 22.10
CA ARG A 13 38.08 23.58 21.32
C ARG A 13 39.20 24.62 21.36
N ARG A 14 39.76 24.86 22.54
CA ARG A 14 40.95 25.72 22.75
C ARG A 14 42.16 25.22 21.96
N ASP A 15 42.37 23.89 21.93
CA ASP A 15 43.45 23.27 21.16
C ASP A 15 43.21 23.25 19.63
N GLY A 16 42.03 23.68 19.15
CA GLY A 16 41.71 23.60 17.71
C GLY A 16 41.73 22.17 17.15
N LYS A 17 41.31 21.17 17.95
CA LYS A 17 41.34 19.74 17.57
C LYS A 17 39.96 19.16 17.27
N THR A 18 38.90 19.77 17.79
CA THR A 18 37.53 19.24 17.68
C THR A 18 36.55 20.36 17.39
N ASP A 19 35.74 20.14 16.36
CA ASP A 19 34.50 20.88 16.16
C ASP A 19 33.37 20.11 16.87
N TYR A 20 32.83 20.72 17.92
CA TYR A 20 31.80 20.11 18.76
C TYR A 20 30.43 20.11 18.10
N ASN A 21 30.16 21.00 17.14
CA ASN A 21 28.88 21.01 16.43
C ASN A 21 28.77 19.81 15.48
N THR A 22 29.80 19.57 14.68
CA THR A 22 29.88 18.37 13.83
C THR A 22 29.96 17.10 14.65
N ARG A 23 30.75 17.09 15.73
CA ARG A 23 30.87 15.94 16.62
C ARG A 23 29.56 15.58 17.31
N LYS A 24 28.75 16.56 17.74
CA LYS A 24 27.42 16.32 18.32
C LYS A 24 26.52 15.56 17.34
N LYS A 25 26.51 15.93 16.05
CA LYS A 25 25.72 15.25 15.02
C LYS A 25 26.17 13.80 14.81
N VAL A 26 27.47 13.54 14.82
CA VAL A 26 28.02 12.18 14.73
C VAL A 26 27.56 11.34 15.92
N ILE A 27 27.64 11.85 17.15
CA ILE A 27 27.21 11.10 18.34
C ILE A 27 25.69 10.82 18.31
N LEU A 28 24.89 11.78 17.85
CA LEU A 28 23.43 11.63 17.74
C LEU A 28 23.01 10.51 16.76
N SER A 29 23.84 10.22 15.75
CA SER A 29 23.57 9.13 14.80
C SER A 29 23.65 7.73 15.43
N LYS A 30 24.32 7.59 16.59
CA LYS A 30 24.63 6.31 17.25
C LYS A 30 25.43 5.31 16.38
N GLU A 31 25.97 5.74 15.25
CA GLU A 31 26.81 4.89 14.40
C GLU A 31 28.30 5.00 14.77
N ASN A 32 29.07 4.00 14.34
CA ASN A 32 30.53 4.09 14.33
C ASN A 32 30.96 5.24 13.42
N PHE A 33 32.13 5.82 13.68
CA PHE A 33 32.65 6.90 12.85
C PHE A 33 34.11 6.71 12.45
N ILE A 34 34.43 7.21 11.26
CA ILE A 34 35.77 7.16 10.68
C ILE A 34 36.42 8.52 10.85
N ALA A 35 37.52 8.56 11.60
CA ALA A 35 38.36 9.74 11.76
C ALA A 35 39.62 9.61 10.90
N ILE A 36 39.79 10.55 9.97
CA ILE A 36 40.95 10.58 9.06
C ILE A 36 41.85 11.74 9.47
N ARG A 37 43.13 11.45 9.72
CA ARG A 37 44.15 12.46 10.05
C ARG A 37 45.31 12.38 9.09
N ILE A 38 45.62 13.51 8.47
CA ILE A 38 46.77 13.66 7.58
C ILE A 38 47.78 14.55 8.28
N SER A 39 48.96 13.99 8.53
CA SER A 39 50.13 14.69 9.04
C SER A 39 51.03 15.16 7.91
N GLY A 40 52.10 15.90 8.22
CA GLY A 40 53.08 16.36 7.23
C GLY A 40 53.80 15.24 6.46
N LYS A 41 53.78 13.99 6.98
CA LYS A 41 54.49 12.83 6.41
C LYS A 41 53.63 11.58 6.20
N ASN A 42 52.51 11.44 6.91
CA ASN A 42 51.75 10.18 7.00
C ASN A 42 50.24 10.40 7.06
N THR A 43 49.48 9.36 6.69
CA THR A 43 48.03 9.28 6.84
C THR A 43 47.68 8.27 7.93
N ASN A 44 46.70 8.60 8.77
CA ASN A 44 46.13 7.73 9.79
C ASN A 44 44.61 7.70 9.63
N VAL A 45 44.03 6.49 9.62
CA VAL A 45 42.60 6.26 9.51
C VAL A 45 42.16 5.41 10.71
N GLN A 46 41.17 5.88 11.46
CA GLN A 46 40.66 5.21 12.65
C GLN A 46 39.14 5.05 12.54
N VAL A 47 38.64 3.86 12.85
CA VAL A 47 37.21 3.56 13.02
C VAL A 47 36.95 3.46 14.52
N SER A 48 36.00 4.24 15.03
CA SER A 48 35.79 4.38 16.46
C SER A 48 34.31 4.44 16.82
N GLU A 49 34.01 3.97 18.02
CA GLU A 49 32.71 4.02 18.66
C GLU A 49 32.72 5.05 19.78
N ALA A 50 31.67 5.88 19.88
CA ALA A 50 31.56 6.86 20.95
C ALA A 50 31.00 6.19 22.22
N LYS A 51 31.79 6.12 23.31
CA LYS A 51 31.36 5.62 24.62
C LYS A 51 31.37 6.72 25.68
N ILE A 52 30.57 6.51 26.73
CA ILE A 52 30.60 7.33 27.94
C ILE A 52 31.95 7.08 28.62
N GLY A 53 32.84 8.07 28.58
CA GLY A 53 34.23 7.97 29.07
C GLY A 53 35.31 8.20 28.01
N GLY A 54 34.97 8.13 26.71
CA GLY A 54 35.92 8.37 25.62
C GLY A 54 35.58 7.62 24.34
N ASP A 55 36.28 7.94 23.25
CA ASP A 55 36.14 7.22 21.98
C ASP A 55 36.91 5.89 22.07
N ASN A 56 36.23 4.79 21.77
CA ASN A 56 36.83 3.46 21.69
C ASN A 56 37.26 3.19 20.24
N VAL A 57 38.54 2.91 20.00
CA VAL A 57 39.06 2.65 18.65
C VAL A 57 38.90 1.16 18.33
N ILE A 58 38.00 0.83 17.40
CA ILE A 58 37.73 -0.55 16.98
C ILE A 58 38.80 -1.02 16.00
N ALA A 59 39.14 -0.18 15.01
CA ALA A 59 40.13 -0.48 14.00
C ALA A 59 40.95 0.75 13.63
N ALA A 60 42.22 0.55 13.30
CA ALA A 60 43.10 1.63 12.85
C ALA A 60 44.12 1.15 11.83
N ALA A 61 44.47 2.03 10.90
CA ALA A 61 45.57 1.82 9.97
C ALA A 61 46.40 3.10 9.83
N HIS A 62 47.72 2.90 9.82
CA HIS A 62 48.69 3.95 9.61
C HIS A 62 49.46 3.72 8.31
N SER A 63 49.74 4.78 7.54
CA SER A 63 50.47 4.69 6.27
C SER A 63 51.91 4.16 6.38
N ARG A 64 52.41 3.94 7.59
CA ARG A 64 53.71 3.28 7.85
C ARG A 64 53.60 1.77 7.67
N GLU A 65 52.44 1.20 7.93
CA GLU A 65 52.15 -0.22 7.72
C GLU A 65 52.26 -0.57 6.24
N LEU A 66 51.89 0.36 5.35
CA LEU A 66 52.04 0.19 3.91
C LEU A 66 53.50 -0.06 3.49
N LYS A 67 54.49 0.49 4.21
CA LYS A 67 55.91 0.22 3.91
C LYS A 67 56.27 -1.25 4.10
N LYS A 68 55.66 -1.92 5.08
CA LYS A 68 55.83 -3.36 5.30
C LYS A 68 55.18 -4.18 4.17
N LEU A 69 54.19 -3.61 3.49
CA LEU A 69 53.50 -4.19 2.34
C LEU A 69 54.14 -3.80 0.99
N GLY A 70 55.39 -3.30 0.99
CA GLY A 70 56.13 -2.97 -0.24
C GLY A 70 55.90 -1.56 -0.80
N TRP A 71 55.19 -0.68 -0.07
CA TRP A 71 54.98 0.70 -0.52
C TRP A 71 56.26 1.54 -0.47
N LYS A 72 56.75 1.95 -1.65
CA LYS A 72 57.96 2.78 -1.82
C LYS A 72 57.67 4.29 -1.87
N GLY A 73 56.41 4.69 -2.05
CA GLY A 73 56.01 6.09 -2.20
C GLY A 73 55.88 6.87 -0.88
N SER A 74 55.52 8.16 -1.00
CA SER A 74 55.25 9.00 0.17
C SER A 74 54.01 8.54 0.94
N GLY A 75 54.07 8.47 2.27
CA GLY A 75 52.95 8.08 3.13
C GLY A 75 51.81 9.10 3.22
N LYS A 76 51.98 10.29 2.61
CA LYS A 76 50.97 11.36 2.55
C LYS A 76 50.34 11.55 1.17
N SER A 77 50.72 10.74 0.18
CA SER A 77 50.20 10.86 -1.18
C SER A 77 48.73 10.45 -1.27
N ILE A 78 48.05 10.83 -2.36
CA ILE A 78 46.66 10.41 -2.62
C ILE A 78 46.55 8.87 -2.67
N PRO A 79 47.42 8.14 -3.39
CA PRO A 79 47.42 6.68 -3.37
C PRO A 79 47.68 6.09 -1.98
N ALA A 80 48.62 6.64 -1.21
CA ALA A 80 48.89 6.16 0.15
C ALA A 80 47.70 6.38 1.08
N ALA A 81 46.97 7.49 0.94
CA ALA A 81 45.76 7.75 1.71
C ALA A 81 44.65 6.74 1.36
N TYR A 82 44.45 6.43 0.07
CA TYR A 82 43.52 5.40 -0.40
C TYR A 82 43.84 4.02 0.18
N LEU A 83 45.10 3.57 0.05
CA LEU A 83 45.55 2.28 0.57
C LEU A 83 45.48 2.19 2.10
N THR A 84 45.75 3.30 2.81
CA THR A 84 45.61 3.34 4.28
C THR A 84 44.13 3.24 4.68
N GLY A 85 43.23 3.86 3.91
CA GLY A 85 41.78 3.71 4.07
C GLY A 85 41.33 2.27 3.87
N LEU A 86 41.77 1.63 2.78
CA LEU A 86 41.47 0.23 2.49
C LEU A 86 41.93 -0.72 3.62
N LEU A 87 43.15 -0.52 4.13
CA LEU A 87 43.68 -1.32 5.23
C LEU A 87 42.85 -1.12 6.52
N ALA A 88 42.41 0.10 6.81
CA ALA A 88 41.52 0.37 7.95
C ALA A 88 40.15 -0.27 7.77
N GLY A 89 39.57 -0.19 6.57
CA GLY A 89 38.28 -0.82 6.24
C GLY A 89 38.32 -2.33 6.39
N GLN A 90 39.36 -3.00 5.89
CA GLN A 90 39.54 -4.44 6.06
C GLN A 90 39.68 -4.85 7.53
N LYS A 91 40.39 -4.08 8.34
CA LYS A 91 40.49 -4.32 9.80
C LYS A 91 39.16 -4.09 10.51
N ALA A 92 38.41 -3.05 10.12
CA ALA A 92 37.09 -2.76 10.66
C ALA A 92 36.08 -3.86 10.32
N LYS A 93 36.13 -4.39 9.10
CA LYS A 93 35.32 -5.54 8.66
C LYS A 93 35.62 -6.78 9.50
N LYS A 94 36.91 -7.09 9.73
CA LYS A 94 37.30 -8.20 10.63
C LYS A 94 36.81 -8.02 12.08
N ALA A 95 36.61 -6.78 12.51
CA ALA A 95 36.08 -6.44 13.83
C ALA A 95 34.54 -6.33 13.87
N GLY A 96 33.83 -6.66 12.78
CA GLY A 96 32.36 -6.69 12.73
C GLY A 96 31.68 -5.32 12.50
N VAL A 97 32.39 -4.33 11.95
CA VAL A 97 31.80 -3.02 11.64
C VAL A 97 31.19 -3.02 10.23
N GLU A 98 29.86 -2.90 10.15
CA GLU A 98 29.11 -2.86 8.87
C GLU A 98 28.97 -1.45 8.28
N SER A 99 28.67 -0.46 9.12
CA SER A 99 28.52 0.94 8.70
C SER A 99 29.35 1.88 9.58
N ALA A 100 29.81 2.97 8.98
CA ALA A 100 30.44 4.05 9.73
C ALA A 100 30.32 5.39 9.00
N ILE A 101 30.13 6.46 9.79
CA ILE A 101 29.99 7.83 9.28
C ILE A 101 31.35 8.52 9.22
N VAL A 102 31.61 9.27 8.15
CA VAL A 102 32.85 10.02 8.02
C VAL A 102 32.83 11.25 8.93
N TYR A 103 33.84 11.35 9.81
CA TYR A 103 34.07 12.52 10.65
C TYR A 103 35.33 13.28 10.19
N SER A 104 35.14 14.38 9.46
CA SER A 104 36.23 15.21 8.92
C SER A 104 36.89 16.14 9.98
N GLY A 105 36.33 16.20 11.19
CA GLY A 105 36.79 17.10 12.24
C GLY A 105 36.66 18.57 11.83
N ILE A 106 37.71 19.36 12.09
CA ILE A 106 37.76 20.80 11.76
C ILE A 106 38.06 21.05 10.28
N ARG A 107 38.56 20.04 9.55
CA ARG A 107 38.94 20.23 8.15
C ARG A 107 37.69 20.10 7.26
N PRO A 108 37.50 21.00 6.28
CA PRO A 108 36.43 20.86 5.31
C PRO A 108 36.67 19.64 4.42
N PHE A 109 35.60 18.89 4.14
CA PHE A 109 35.62 17.79 3.18
C PHE A 109 35.64 18.35 1.76
N ARG A 110 36.64 17.97 0.95
CA ARG A 110 36.73 18.35 -0.48
C ARG A 110 36.86 17.08 -1.31
N ALA A 111 36.11 16.96 -2.41
CA ALA A 111 36.02 15.75 -3.23
C ALA A 111 37.37 15.28 -3.81
N ALA A 112 38.24 16.20 -4.22
CA ALA A 112 39.60 15.89 -4.72
C ALA A 112 40.68 15.83 -3.63
N SER A 113 40.29 15.73 -2.35
CA SER A 113 41.25 15.72 -1.24
C SER A 113 41.76 14.33 -0.92
N ARG A 114 42.93 14.29 -0.25
CA ARG A 114 43.47 13.06 0.35
C ARG A 114 42.53 12.43 1.40
N ILE A 115 41.68 13.23 2.04
CA ILE A 115 40.64 12.73 2.95
C ILE A 115 39.61 11.95 2.15
N ALA A 116 39.13 12.49 1.03
CA ALA A 116 38.19 11.79 0.14
C ALA A 116 38.80 10.49 -0.43
N ALA A 117 40.10 10.49 -0.77
CA ALA A 117 40.80 9.27 -1.19
C ALA A 117 40.81 8.20 -0.10
N ALA A 118 41.09 8.56 1.15
CA ALA A 118 41.03 7.62 2.27
C ALA A 118 39.61 7.10 2.54
N VAL A 119 38.58 7.96 2.45
CA VAL A 119 37.17 7.53 2.54
C VAL A 119 36.84 6.52 1.45
N LYS A 120 37.21 6.81 0.20
CA LYS A 120 36.97 5.93 -0.95
C LYS A 120 37.66 4.57 -0.82
N GLY A 121 38.80 4.51 -0.13
CA GLY A 121 39.46 3.25 0.17
C GLY A 121 38.73 2.40 1.22
N VAL A 122 38.04 3.03 2.17
CA VAL A 122 37.27 2.31 3.21
C VAL A 122 35.97 1.73 2.66
N ILE A 123 35.39 2.36 1.63
CA ILE A 123 34.15 1.91 0.98
C ILE A 123 34.49 0.75 0.04
N ASP A 124 34.21 -0.47 0.47
CA ASP A 124 34.13 -1.65 -0.38
C ASP A 124 32.64 -2.02 -0.56
N TYR A 125 32.25 -2.44 -1.77
CA TYR A 125 30.85 -2.75 -2.08
C TYR A 125 30.58 -4.23 -1.84
N GLU A 126 29.74 -4.56 -0.87
CA GLU A 126 29.29 -5.93 -0.61
C GLU A 126 27.79 -6.02 -0.83
N SER A 127 27.38 -6.98 -1.66
CA SER A 127 25.97 -7.25 -1.90
C SER A 127 25.35 -7.86 -0.64
N LYS A 128 24.27 -7.27 -0.13
CA LYS A 128 23.44 -7.90 0.90
C LYS A 128 22.69 -9.14 0.38
N ASN A 129 22.80 -9.45 -0.93
CA ASN A 129 22.11 -10.54 -1.63
C ASN A 129 20.59 -10.55 -1.40
N ASP A 130 20.03 -9.41 -1.00
CA ASP A 130 18.60 -9.22 -0.84
C ASP A 130 18.04 -8.71 -2.16
N PHE A 131 17.69 -9.63 -3.04
CA PHE A 131 17.08 -9.33 -4.34
C PHE A 131 15.71 -8.65 -4.24
N LYS A 132 15.13 -8.53 -3.04
CA LYS A 132 13.82 -7.88 -2.81
C LYS A 132 13.94 -6.47 -2.23
N ALA A 133 15.13 -6.00 -1.88
CA ALA A 133 15.33 -4.68 -1.32
C ALA A 133 15.03 -3.58 -2.36
N LYS A 134 13.91 -2.87 -2.18
CA LYS A 134 13.44 -1.84 -3.13
C LYS A 134 14.14 -0.48 -3.01
N ASN A 135 14.77 -0.21 -1.87
CA ASN A 135 15.30 1.11 -1.50
C ASN A 135 16.84 1.17 -1.41
N LEU A 136 17.53 0.10 -1.80
CA LEU A 136 18.99 0.07 -1.82
C LEU A 136 19.52 0.45 -3.19
N GLU A 137 20.77 0.91 -3.23
CA GLU A 137 21.48 1.12 -4.48
C GLU A 137 22.16 -0.19 -4.88
N ASP A 138 21.96 -0.56 -6.14
CA ASP A 138 22.57 -1.72 -6.76
C ASP A 138 23.93 -1.34 -7.33
N ALA A 139 24.91 -2.24 -7.21
CA ALA A 139 26.24 -2.06 -7.77
C ALA A 139 26.44 -3.06 -8.92
N LEU A 140 26.72 -2.55 -10.11
CA LEU A 140 27.07 -3.34 -11.28
C LEU A 140 28.58 -3.26 -11.53
N VAL A 141 29.26 -4.40 -11.47
CA VAL A 141 30.68 -4.53 -11.78
C VAL A 141 30.82 -4.93 -13.25
N VAL A 142 31.35 -4.02 -14.07
CA VAL A 142 31.54 -4.24 -15.51
C VAL A 142 33.03 -4.41 -15.80
N LYS A 143 33.39 -5.49 -16.50
CA LYS A 143 34.72 -5.69 -17.04
C LYS A 143 34.74 -5.18 -18.48
N ILE A 144 35.59 -4.20 -18.77
CA ILE A 144 35.72 -3.59 -20.09
C ILE A 144 37.05 -4.03 -20.69
N THR A 145 37.00 -4.59 -21.89
CA THR A 145 38.16 -5.03 -22.67
C THR A 145 38.24 -4.22 -23.96
N ALA A 146 39.27 -3.40 -24.10
CA ALA A 146 39.54 -2.64 -25.32
C ALA A 146 41.06 -2.53 -25.54
N GLU A 147 41.50 -2.63 -26.80
CA GLU A 147 42.92 -2.52 -27.18
C GLU A 147 43.87 -3.43 -26.37
N GLY A 148 43.42 -4.65 -26.03
CA GLY A 148 44.20 -5.61 -25.23
C GLY A 148 44.36 -5.25 -23.75
N GLN A 149 43.74 -4.17 -23.27
CA GLN A 149 43.71 -3.77 -21.88
C GLN A 149 42.36 -4.11 -21.24
N GLU A 150 42.41 -4.66 -20.03
CA GLU A 150 41.23 -4.96 -19.22
C GLU A 150 41.12 -3.96 -18.06
N LYS A 151 39.96 -3.34 -17.89
CA LYS A 151 39.64 -2.52 -16.71
C LYS A 151 38.28 -2.89 -16.14
N THR A 152 38.24 -3.05 -14.83
CA THR A 152 37.00 -3.29 -14.09
C THR A 152 36.47 -1.99 -13.52
N VAL A 153 35.19 -1.72 -13.76
CA VAL A 153 34.50 -0.50 -13.32
C VAL A 153 33.23 -0.89 -12.59
N THR A 154 33.13 -0.51 -11.32
CA THR A 154 31.89 -0.65 -10.55
C THR A 154 31.07 0.61 -10.72
N VAL A 155 29.87 0.52 -11.30
CA VAL A 155 28.88 1.61 -11.37
C VAL A 155 27.74 1.32 -10.40
N VAL A 156 27.19 2.35 -9.78
CA VAL A 156 26.15 2.23 -8.75
C VAL A 156 24.91 2.97 -9.24
N GLY A 157 23.72 2.40 -9.00
CA GLY A 157 22.46 2.92 -9.49
C GLY A 157 21.25 2.35 -8.79
N SER A 158 20.09 2.96 -9.01
CA SER A 158 18.81 2.45 -8.52
C SER A 158 17.69 2.80 -9.50
N LYS A 159 16.58 2.07 -9.41
CA LYS A 159 15.38 2.36 -10.18
C LYS A 159 14.85 3.76 -9.84
N GLY A 160 14.58 4.58 -10.86
CA GLY A 160 14.05 5.94 -10.72
C GLY A 160 15.11 7.03 -10.57
N LYS A 161 16.39 6.69 -10.39
CA LYS A 161 17.50 7.66 -10.36
C LYS A 161 18.36 7.55 -11.62
N ILE A 162 18.84 8.71 -12.09
CA ILE A 162 19.89 8.77 -13.10
C ILE A 162 21.19 8.34 -12.39
N GLY A 163 21.82 7.28 -12.90
CA GLY A 163 23.07 6.76 -12.33
C GLY A 163 24.22 7.75 -12.42
N GLU A 164 25.18 7.66 -11.50
CA GLU A 164 26.41 8.45 -11.59
C GLU A 164 27.31 7.92 -12.73
N ALA A 165 27.65 8.80 -13.66
CA ALA A 165 28.55 8.48 -14.76
C ALA A 165 29.99 8.30 -14.28
N LYS A 166 30.59 7.17 -14.61
CA LYS A 166 32.01 6.89 -14.42
C LYS A 166 32.69 6.78 -15.78
N THR A 167 33.65 7.67 -16.00
CA THR A 167 34.48 7.68 -17.21
C THR A 167 35.79 6.96 -16.93
N VAL A 168 36.14 6.04 -17.83
CA VAL A 168 37.40 5.29 -17.80
C VAL A 168 38.04 5.36 -19.17
N LYS A 169 39.28 5.86 -19.20
CA LYS A 169 40.11 5.88 -20.40
C LYS A 169 40.75 4.52 -20.63
N ILE A 170 40.57 3.92 -21.80
CA ILE A 170 41.27 2.70 -22.22
C ILE A 170 41.87 2.98 -23.60
N GLY A 171 43.19 2.90 -23.71
CA GLY A 171 43.89 3.33 -24.92
C GLY A 171 43.71 4.82 -25.20
N ASN A 172 43.27 5.14 -26.42
CA ASN A 172 42.96 6.51 -26.84
C ASN A 172 41.50 6.94 -26.62
N ASN A 173 40.61 6.02 -26.23
CA ASN A 173 39.18 6.28 -26.11
C ASN A 173 38.73 6.42 -24.64
N ASP A 174 37.77 7.33 -24.42
CA ASP A 174 37.13 7.54 -23.12
C ASP A 174 35.77 6.83 -23.09
N TYR A 175 35.63 5.82 -22.23
CA TYR A 175 34.40 5.07 -22.04
C TYR A 175 33.64 5.60 -20.83
N THR A 176 32.42 6.08 -21.04
CA THR A 176 31.56 6.56 -19.94
C THR A 176 30.41 5.58 -19.70
N LEU A 177 30.31 5.08 -18.46
CA LEU A 177 29.30 4.12 -18.06
C LEU A 177 28.52 4.67 -16.88
N PHE A 178 27.20 4.47 -16.90
CA PHE A 178 26.34 4.70 -15.75
C PHE A 178 25.32 3.57 -15.70
N TYR A 179 24.81 3.30 -14.49
CA TYR A 179 23.77 2.31 -14.25
C TYR A 179 22.62 3.01 -13.53
N GLY A 180 21.41 2.92 -14.05
CA GLY A 180 20.24 3.62 -13.52
C GLY A 180 19.15 3.81 -14.57
N SER A 181 18.13 4.59 -14.23
CA SER A 181 17.05 4.90 -15.16
C SER A 181 17.50 5.90 -16.23
N LYS A 182 17.21 5.57 -17.50
CA LYS A 182 17.43 6.48 -18.62
C LYS A 182 16.47 7.66 -18.51
N ALA A 183 17.00 8.88 -18.45
CA ALA A 183 16.20 10.09 -18.50
C ALA A 183 15.85 10.43 -19.95
N ASN A 184 14.56 10.60 -20.22
CA ASN A 184 14.06 11.15 -21.48
C ASN A 184 13.52 12.56 -21.21
N ILE A 185 13.86 13.50 -22.08
CA ILE A 185 13.43 14.89 -21.94
C ILE A 185 12.07 15.04 -22.65
N LEU A 186 11.10 15.61 -21.94
CA LEU A 186 9.79 15.93 -22.51
C LEU A 186 9.86 17.26 -23.29
N PRO A 187 9.09 17.42 -24.37
CA PRO A 187 9.06 18.66 -25.17
C PRO A 187 8.32 19.82 -24.48
N PHE A 188 7.79 19.62 -23.28
CA PHE A 188 7.09 20.61 -22.45
C PHE A 188 7.39 20.31 -20.97
N LYS A 189 7.02 21.24 -20.08
CA LYS A 189 7.20 21.07 -18.63
C LYS A 189 5.85 20.85 -17.95
N ILE A 190 5.85 20.04 -16.89
CA ILE A 190 4.70 19.86 -16.01
C ILE A 190 5.11 20.35 -14.63
N LYS A 191 4.28 21.22 -14.05
CA LYS A 191 4.42 21.68 -12.68
C LYS A 191 3.28 21.08 -11.84
N LEU A 192 3.62 20.42 -10.73
CA LEU A 192 2.64 20.07 -9.71
C LEU A 192 2.27 21.34 -8.93
N ASN A 193 0.99 21.68 -8.91
CA ASN A 193 0.47 22.79 -8.13
C ASN A 193 0.02 22.32 -6.75
N ASP A 194 -0.76 21.24 -6.71
CA ASP A 194 -1.29 20.69 -5.47
C ASP A 194 -1.53 19.18 -5.60
N PHE A 195 -1.38 18.46 -4.50
CA PHE A 195 -1.66 17.04 -4.40
C PHE A 195 -2.70 16.82 -3.30
N ILE A 196 -3.84 16.25 -3.70
CA ILE A 196 -5.00 16.06 -2.83
C ILE A 196 -5.21 14.56 -2.66
N ALA A 197 -5.11 14.06 -1.43
CA ALA A 197 -5.42 12.67 -1.11
C ALA A 197 -6.55 12.60 -0.07
N GLN A 198 -7.65 11.92 -0.40
CA GLN A 198 -8.73 11.66 0.53
C GLN A 198 -8.43 10.38 1.32
N LYS A 199 -8.70 10.41 2.62
CA LYS A 199 -8.51 9.26 3.52
C LYS A 199 -9.86 8.63 3.86
N TYR A 200 -9.86 7.34 4.15
CA TYR A 200 -11.06 6.68 4.68
C TYR A 200 -11.37 7.24 6.07
N PRO A 201 -12.64 7.56 6.37
CA PRO A 201 -13.06 8.02 7.69
C PRO A 201 -12.56 7.07 8.79
N GLY A 202 -12.03 7.62 9.89
CA GLY A 202 -11.51 6.85 11.02
C GLY A 202 -10.08 6.30 10.85
N THR A 203 -9.43 6.51 9.70
CA THR A 203 -8.06 6.04 9.46
C THR A 203 -7.12 7.20 9.10
N GLU A 204 -5.95 7.26 9.74
CA GLU A 204 -4.94 8.29 9.42
C GLU A 204 -4.02 7.90 8.24
N LYS A 205 -3.99 6.60 7.89
CA LYS A 205 -3.00 6.00 6.97
C LYS A 205 -3.60 5.36 5.72
N SER A 206 -4.93 5.30 5.57
CA SER A 206 -5.57 4.63 4.43
C SER A 206 -6.23 5.65 3.50
N TYR A 207 -5.77 5.69 2.24
CA TYR A 207 -6.25 6.64 1.24
C TYR A 207 -7.37 6.01 0.38
N SER A 208 -8.44 6.76 0.17
CA SER A 208 -9.58 6.38 -0.69
C SER A 208 -9.41 6.87 -2.12
N SER A 209 -8.78 8.02 -2.32
CA SER A 209 -8.50 8.60 -3.64
C SER A 209 -7.32 9.57 -3.55
N PHE A 210 -6.66 9.80 -4.68
CA PHE A 210 -5.60 10.80 -4.81
C PHE A 210 -5.68 11.48 -6.19
N GLU A 211 -5.46 12.79 -6.18
CA GLU A 211 -5.57 13.70 -7.31
C GLU A 211 -4.35 14.62 -7.34
N SER A 212 -3.76 14.78 -8.52
CA SER A 212 -2.71 15.76 -8.77
C SER A 212 -3.24 16.90 -9.63
N GLN A 213 -3.17 18.12 -9.12
CA GLN A 213 -3.43 19.33 -9.90
C GLN A 213 -2.12 19.80 -10.53
N VAL A 214 -2.07 19.84 -11.86
CA VAL A 214 -0.85 20.15 -12.61
C VAL A 214 -1.07 21.28 -13.60
N THR A 215 -0.07 22.14 -13.78
CA THR A 215 -0.01 23.06 -14.92
C THR A 215 0.93 22.51 -15.97
N VAL A 216 0.41 22.36 -17.20
CA VAL A 216 1.24 22.06 -18.36
C VAL A 216 1.78 23.38 -18.91
N GLN A 217 3.09 23.54 -18.85
CA GLN A 217 3.82 24.70 -19.33
C GLN A 217 4.43 24.37 -20.69
N ASP A 218 3.75 24.80 -21.75
CA ASP A 218 4.25 24.77 -23.13
C ASP A 218 4.46 26.20 -23.65
N SER A 219 5.29 26.37 -24.68
CA SER A 219 5.71 27.68 -25.19
C SER A 219 4.57 28.55 -25.74
N VAL A 220 3.40 27.98 -26.04
CA VAL A 220 2.28 28.69 -26.69
C VAL A 220 1.26 29.21 -25.68
N LYS A 221 0.82 28.39 -24.72
CA LYS A 221 -0.05 28.82 -23.60
C LYS A 221 -0.06 27.77 -22.48
N PRO A 222 0.16 28.15 -21.21
CA PRO A 222 0.00 27.23 -20.09
C PRO A 222 -1.49 26.95 -19.84
N PHE A 223 -1.81 25.73 -19.42
CA PHE A 223 -3.15 25.35 -18.98
C PHE A 223 -3.08 24.42 -17.78
N ASP A 224 -4.14 24.44 -16.96
CA ASP A 224 -4.26 23.60 -15.79
C ASP A 224 -5.03 22.32 -16.13
N ALA A 225 -4.58 21.22 -15.56
CA ALA A 225 -5.17 19.90 -15.70
C ALA A 225 -5.20 19.19 -14.33
N ARG A 226 -6.11 18.24 -14.20
CA ARG A 226 -6.26 17.40 -13.02
C ARG A 226 -6.07 15.96 -13.43
N ILE A 227 -5.18 15.26 -12.75
CA ILE A 227 -4.86 13.85 -13.01
C ILE A 227 -5.29 13.05 -11.80
N TYR A 228 -6.25 12.15 -11.97
CA TYR A 228 -6.76 11.27 -10.93
C TYR A 228 -7.25 9.96 -11.54
N MET A 229 -7.78 9.05 -10.72
CA MET A 229 -8.23 7.75 -11.18
C MET A 229 -9.32 7.88 -12.26
N ASN A 230 -9.08 7.31 -13.44
CA ASN A 230 -9.91 7.44 -14.65
C ASN A 230 -9.95 8.84 -15.32
N ASN A 231 -9.11 9.79 -14.89
CA ASN A 231 -8.92 11.06 -15.58
C ASN A 231 -7.44 11.28 -15.89
N VAL A 232 -7.10 11.09 -17.16
CA VAL A 232 -5.73 11.02 -17.68
C VAL A 232 -5.46 12.32 -18.44
N LEU A 233 -4.30 12.93 -18.22
CA LEU A 233 -3.85 14.05 -19.04
C LEU A 233 -3.26 13.52 -20.34
N ASP A 234 -3.88 13.86 -21.48
CA ASP A 234 -3.39 13.55 -22.82
C ASP A 234 -2.90 14.84 -23.49
N TYR A 235 -1.60 14.90 -23.82
CA TYR A 235 -1.00 16.08 -24.43
C TYR A 235 0.17 15.73 -25.35
N LYS A 236 0.13 16.19 -26.61
CA LYS A 236 1.15 15.91 -27.65
C LYS A 236 1.49 14.41 -27.80
N GLY A 237 0.50 13.53 -27.65
CA GLY A 237 0.70 12.07 -27.71
C GLY A 237 1.26 11.45 -26.43
N TYR A 238 1.49 12.23 -25.37
CA TYR A 238 1.86 11.75 -24.04
C TYR A 238 0.63 11.65 -23.15
N ARG A 239 0.43 10.47 -22.56
CA ARG A 239 -0.62 10.19 -21.59
C ARG A 239 -0.02 10.04 -20.21
N PHE A 240 -0.47 10.88 -19.28
CA PHE A 240 -0.04 10.90 -17.89
C PHE A 240 -1.11 10.29 -16.98
N PHE A 241 -0.77 9.18 -16.35
CA PHE A 241 -1.60 8.48 -15.40
C PHE A 241 -1.07 8.72 -14.00
N GLN A 242 -1.99 8.93 -13.06
CA GLN A 242 -1.64 8.96 -11.65
C GLN A 242 -1.22 7.54 -11.21
N SER A 243 0.04 7.37 -10.79
CA SER A 243 0.59 6.05 -10.43
C SER A 243 0.98 5.91 -8.96
N GLY A 244 1.23 7.02 -8.27
CA GLY A 244 1.57 7.03 -6.85
C GLY A 244 1.90 8.44 -6.38
N PHE A 245 2.41 8.55 -5.17
CA PHE A 245 2.83 9.80 -4.54
C PHE A 245 3.99 9.51 -3.59
N ASP A 246 4.72 10.57 -3.24
CA ASP A 246 5.85 10.46 -2.32
C ASP A 246 5.36 10.26 -0.88
N PRO A 247 6.07 9.48 -0.04
CA PRO A 247 5.64 9.20 1.34
C PRO A 247 5.52 10.44 2.24
N ASP A 248 6.10 11.57 1.83
CA ASP A 248 5.98 12.86 2.51
C ASP A 248 4.73 13.64 2.10
N GLU A 249 3.88 13.06 1.25
CA GLU A 249 2.64 13.63 0.70
C GLU A 249 2.85 14.91 -0.14
N LYS A 250 4.10 15.25 -0.50
CA LYS A 250 4.42 16.50 -1.22
C LYS A 250 4.69 16.33 -2.70
N GLY A 251 4.91 15.09 -3.15
CA GLY A 251 5.23 14.78 -4.53
C GLY A 251 4.26 13.78 -5.14
N THR A 252 4.15 13.84 -6.46
CA THR A 252 3.31 12.92 -7.25
C THR A 252 4.18 12.10 -8.19
N ILE A 253 3.81 10.83 -8.37
CA ILE A 253 4.45 9.92 -9.32
C ILE A 253 3.47 9.68 -10.46
N LEU A 254 3.81 10.19 -11.63
CA LEU A 254 3.03 10.01 -12.85
C LEU A 254 3.65 8.94 -13.73
N SER A 255 2.84 7.98 -14.19
CA SER A 255 3.22 7.04 -15.24
C SER A 255 2.95 7.70 -16.59
N VAL A 256 3.94 7.68 -17.48
CA VAL A 256 3.86 8.35 -18.78
C VAL A 256 3.90 7.30 -19.88
N ASN A 257 2.94 7.34 -20.78
CA ASN A 257 2.94 6.56 -22.02
C ASN A 257 3.00 7.49 -23.23
N HIS A 258 3.75 7.14 -24.26
CA HIS A 258 3.80 7.85 -25.54
C HIS A 258 3.54 6.85 -26.67
N ASP A 259 2.26 6.60 -26.92
CA ASP A 259 1.81 5.64 -27.93
C ASP A 259 0.53 6.12 -28.63
N PHE A 260 0.72 6.99 -29.61
CA PHE A 260 -0.37 7.53 -30.42
C PHE A 260 -0.98 6.46 -31.35
N TRP A 261 -0.13 5.69 -32.05
CA TRP A 261 -0.59 4.73 -33.06
C TRP A 261 -1.13 3.44 -32.48
N GLY A 262 -0.46 2.85 -31.48
CA GLY A 262 -0.90 1.62 -30.85
C GLY A 262 -2.24 1.78 -30.14
N THR A 263 -2.48 2.94 -29.52
CA THR A 263 -3.80 3.29 -28.98
C THR A 263 -4.84 3.32 -30.10
N CYS A 264 -4.61 4.05 -31.20
CA CYS A 264 -5.59 4.12 -32.29
C CYS A 264 -5.90 2.75 -32.91
N ILE A 265 -4.88 1.90 -33.12
CA ILE A 265 -5.03 0.56 -33.70
C ILE A 265 -5.85 -0.36 -32.79
N THR A 266 -5.52 -0.40 -31.49
CA THR A 266 -6.23 -1.26 -30.52
C THR A 266 -7.71 -0.86 -30.40
N TYR A 267 -8.00 0.43 -30.31
CA TYR A 267 -9.38 0.93 -30.26
C TYR A 267 -10.14 0.67 -31.56
N SER A 268 -9.49 0.77 -32.71
CA SER A 268 -10.09 0.41 -34.01
C SER A 268 -10.44 -1.08 -34.06
N GLY A 269 -9.56 -1.95 -33.54
CA GLY A 269 -9.83 -3.38 -33.41
C GLY A 269 -11.02 -3.68 -32.49
N TYR A 270 -11.09 -3.05 -31.31
CA TYR A 270 -12.24 -3.19 -30.41
C TYR A 270 -13.53 -2.68 -31.03
N PHE A 271 -13.47 -1.58 -31.76
CA PHE A 271 -14.62 -1.06 -32.51
C PHE A 271 -15.09 -2.04 -33.58
N MET A 272 -14.17 -2.62 -34.37
CA MET A 272 -14.51 -3.65 -35.37
C MET A 272 -15.11 -4.90 -34.73
N LEU A 273 -14.58 -5.34 -33.57
CA LEU A 273 -15.14 -6.47 -32.82
C LEU A 273 -16.58 -6.18 -32.36
N PHE A 274 -16.80 -5.02 -31.75
CA PHE A 274 -18.12 -4.57 -31.33
C PHE A 274 -19.08 -4.47 -32.53
N PHE A 275 -18.62 -3.89 -33.63
CA PHE A 275 -19.39 -3.79 -34.86
C PHE A 275 -19.76 -5.16 -35.43
N ALA A 276 -18.82 -6.12 -35.44
CA ALA A 276 -19.10 -7.50 -35.87
C ALA A 276 -20.12 -8.19 -34.96
N MET A 277 -20.01 -8.01 -33.64
CA MET A 277 -20.99 -8.52 -32.67
C MET A 277 -22.38 -7.91 -32.86
N MET A 278 -22.48 -6.61 -33.18
CA MET A 278 -23.76 -5.97 -33.50
C MET A 278 -24.30 -6.43 -34.84
N SER A 279 -23.43 -6.54 -35.85
CA SER A 279 -23.81 -6.97 -37.20
C SER A 279 -24.37 -8.38 -37.22
N ILE A 280 -23.88 -9.28 -36.36
CA ILE A 280 -24.37 -10.68 -36.30
C ILE A 280 -25.87 -10.75 -36.00
N MET A 281 -26.43 -9.77 -35.27
CA MET A 281 -27.85 -9.71 -34.95
C MET A 281 -28.75 -9.49 -36.17
N PHE A 282 -28.19 -8.89 -37.23
CA PHE A 282 -28.92 -8.56 -38.47
C PHE A 282 -28.65 -9.56 -39.61
N THR A 283 -27.76 -10.53 -39.41
CA THR A 283 -27.46 -11.55 -40.43
C THR A 283 -28.57 -12.60 -40.51
N LYS A 284 -29.01 -12.89 -41.74
CA LYS A 284 -30.14 -13.81 -42.02
C LYS A 284 -29.92 -15.26 -41.56
N TYR A 285 -28.67 -15.71 -41.52
CA TYR A 285 -28.27 -17.08 -41.16
C TYR A 285 -27.68 -17.19 -39.74
N SER A 286 -27.89 -16.19 -38.88
CA SER A 286 -27.46 -16.28 -37.48
C SER A 286 -28.41 -17.13 -36.63
N ARG A 287 -27.87 -17.68 -35.54
CA ARG A 287 -28.67 -18.32 -34.47
C ARG A 287 -29.73 -17.38 -33.92
N PHE A 288 -29.48 -16.07 -33.89
CA PHE A 288 -30.47 -15.06 -33.49
C PHE A 288 -31.63 -14.97 -34.48
N ALA A 289 -31.36 -15.00 -35.79
CA ALA A 289 -32.40 -15.04 -36.81
C ALA A 289 -33.21 -16.36 -36.78
N ASP A 290 -32.57 -17.49 -36.48
CA ASP A 290 -33.26 -18.77 -36.24
C ASP A 290 -34.15 -18.72 -35.01
N VAL A 291 -33.65 -18.17 -33.90
CA VAL A 291 -34.43 -18.00 -32.66
C VAL A 291 -35.60 -17.07 -32.91
N LYS A 292 -35.41 -15.95 -33.63
CA LYS A 292 -36.50 -15.05 -34.03
C LYS A 292 -37.56 -15.79 -34.85
N ARG A 293 -37.18 -16.55 -35.87
CA ARG A 293 -38.11 -17.37 -36.68
C ARG A 293 -38.88 -18.38 -35.83
N LYS A 294 -38.19 -19.10 -34.93
CA LYS A 294 -38.82 -20.04 -33.99
C LYS A 294 -39.79 -19.33 -33.05
N LEU A 295 -39.45 -18.14 -32.56
CA LEU A 295 -40.29 -17.33 -31.67
C LEU A 295 -41.54 -16.82 -32.40
N GLU A 296 -41.42 -16.40 -33.66
CA GLU A 296 -42.57 -16.04 -34.52
C GLU A 296 -43.50 -17.23 -34.76
N VAL A 297 -42.96 -18.44 -34.99
CA VAL A 297 -43.75 -19.67 -35.10
C VAL A 297 -44.46 -19.99 -33.78
N VAL A 298 -43.81 -19.80 -32.63
CA VAL A 298 -44.46 -20.01 -31.32
C VAL A 298 -45.51 -18.92 -31.05
N LYS A 299 -45.25 -17.66 -31.42
CA LYS A 299 -46.20 -16.55 -31.25
C LYS A 299 -47.46 -16.75 -32.11
N THR A 300 -47.30 -17.19 -33.36
CA THR A 300 -48.44 -17.53 -34.23
C THR A 300 -49.22 -18.74 -33.71
N LYS A 301 -48.55 -19.78 -33.20
CA LYS A 301 -49.22 -20.91 -32.53
C LYS A 301 -49.96 -20.48 -31.27
N LYS A 302 -49.35 -19.64 -30.42
CA LYS A 302 -50.00 -19.08 -29.23
C LYS A 302 -51.17 -18.16 -29.58
N ALA A 303 -51.07 -17.35 -30.62
CA ALA A 303 -52.19 -16.53 -31.11
C ALA A 303 -53.36 -17.41 -31.58
N LYS A 304 -53.08 -18.51 -32.30
CA LYS A 304 -54.10 -19.51 -32.69
C LYS A 304 -54.73 -20.20 -31.48
N LEU A 305 -53.92 -20.56 -30.48
CA LEU A 305 -54.41 -21.15 -29.23
C LEU A 305 -55.26 -20.16 -28.41
N LEU A 306 -54.88 -18.88 -28.39
CA LEU A 306 -55.63 -17.81 -27.74
C LEU A 306 -56.95 -17.53 -28.45
N THR A 307 -56.99 -17.58 -29.79
CA THR A 307 -58.25 -17.50 -30.55
C THR A 307 -59.16 -18.70 -30.31
N ILE A 308 -58.60 -19.91 -30.14
CA ILE A 308 -59.38 -21.11 -29.78
C ILE A 308 -59.89 -21.01 -28.34
N LEU A 309 -59.07 -20.50 -27.41
CA LEU A 309 -59.45 -20.27 -26.02
C LEU A 309 -60.56 -19.20 -25.90
N VAL A 310 -60.46 -18.11 -26.65
CA VAL A 310 -61.51 -17.07 -26.73
C VAL A 310 -62.78 -17.65 -27.35
N LEU A 311 -62.68 -18.51 -28.37
CA LEU A 311 -63.83 -19.21 -28.94
C LEU A 311 -64.51 -20.16 -27.94
N LEU A 312 -63.74 -20.81 -27.07
CA LEU A 312 -64.23 -21.69 -26.00
C LEU A 312 -64.88 -20.91 -24.83
N PHE A 313 -64.48 -19.66 -24.60
CA PHE A 313 -65.10 -18.79 -23.60
C PHE A 313 -66.36 -18.05 -24.10
N SER A 314 -66.61 -18.03 -25.42
CA SER A 314 -67.82 -17.39 -25.99
C SER A 314 -69.12 -18.19 -25.80
N PHE A 315 -69.10 -19.35 -25.12
CA PHE A 315 -70.27 -20.23 -24.94
C PHE A 315 -70.82 -20.34 -23.51
N ASN A 316 -70.43 -19.47 -22.57
CA ASN A 316 -71.05 -19.45 -21.24
C ASN A 316 -71.42 -18.04 -20.79
N SER A 317 -72.70 -17.70 -20.94
CA SER A 317 -73.41 -16.70 -20.13
C SER A 317 -74.58 -17.40 -19.46
N PHE A 318 -74.64 -17.33 -18.12
CA PHE A 318 -75.81 -17.15 -17.23
C PHE A 318 -75.55 -17.79 -15.85
N ALA A 319 -75.38 -16.94 -14.82
CA ALA A 319 -76.23 -16.91 -13.61
C ALA A 319 -75.69 -15.89 -12.60
N GLN A 320 -76.62 -15.25 -11.90
CA GLN A 320 -76.53 -14.01 -11.11
C GLN A 320 -76.59 -14.31 -9.59
N GLU A 321 -76.10 -13.34 -8.79
CA GLU A 321 -76.38 -13.09 -7.36
C GLU A 321 -75.75 -14.07 -6.33
N LYS A 322 -75.29 -13.66 -5.13
CA LYS A 322 -75.78 -12.61 -4.22
C LYS A 322 -74.69 -12.08 -3.25
N GLU A 323 -74.84 -10.82 -2.85
CA GLU A 323 -74.27 -10.18 -1.65
C GLU A 323 -74.66 -10.91 -0.35
N HIS A 324 -73.74 -10.97 0.62
CA HIS A 324 -74.07 -11.06 2.04
C HIS A 324 -73.09 -10.22 2.87
N ASN A 325 -73.67 -9.25 3.57
CA ASN A 325 -73.12 -8.49 4.69
C ASN A 325 -73.42 -9.20 6.02
N HIS A 326 -72.86 -8.65 7.11
CA HIS A 326 -72.97 -8.96 8.56
C HIS A 326 -71.72 -9.64 9.13
N ALA A 327 -71.17 -9.26 10.29
CA ALA A 327 -71.45 -8.18 11.25
C ALA A 327 -70.24 -8.06 12.21
N ASP A 328 -70.20 -6.96 12.93
CA ASP A 328 -69.29 -6.62 14.03
C ASP A 328 -69.16 -7.70 15.12
N HIS A 329 -68.00 -7.72 15.79
CA HIS A 329 -67.94 -7.95 17.23
C HIS A 329 -66.73 -7.22 17.85
N GLU A 330 -67.03 -6.38 18.84
CA GLU A 330 -66.11 -5.72 19.77
C GLU A 330 -65.50 -6.69 20.79
N GLY A 331 -64.35 -6.29 21.35
CA GLY A 331 -64.08 -6.43 22.79
C GLY A 331 -63.02 -7.44 23.22
N HIS A 332 -62.00 -6.94 23.92
CA HIS A 332 -61.29 -7.46 25.12
C HIS A 332 -59.80 -7.05 25.05
N ALA A 333 -59.42 -5.92 25.63
CA ALA A 333 -59.14 -5.66 27.06
C ALA A 333 -57.66 -5.89 27.42
N HIS A 334 -57.02 -4.78 27.77
CA HIS A 334 -55.67 -4.71 28.36
C HIS A 334 -55.68 -5.28 29.78
N ALA A 335 -54.62 -6.01 30.13
CA ALA A 335 -54.26 -6.25 31.52
C ALA A 335 -52.75 -6.00 31.67
N GLU A 336 -52.44 -4.95 32.41
CA GLU A 336 -51.13 -4.68 33.00
C GLU A 336 -50.82 -5.72 34.08
N THR A 337 -49.56 -6.08 34.25
CA THR A 337 -49.08 -6.65 35.52
C THR A 337 -47.61 -6.31 35.72
N GLU A 338 -47.42 -5.33 36.61
CA GLU A 338 -46.48 -5.25 37.73
C GLU A 338 -44.98 -5.55 37.54
N ALA A 339 -44.20 -4.56 37.98
CA ALA A 339 -42.77 -4.58 38.13
C ALA A 339 -42.32 -4.94 39.56
N ALA A 340 -41.10 -5.51 39.62
CA ALA A 340 -40.04 -5.40 40.64
C ALA A 340 -39.61 -6.74 41.30
N PRO A 341 -38.36 -6.88 41.81
CA PRO A 341 -37.16 -6.06 41.67
C PRO A 341 -35.91 -6.84 41.21
N GLU A 342 -34.87 -6.07 40.87
CA GLU A 342 -33.52 -6.51 40.50
C GLU A 342 -32.77 -7.23 41.64
N THR A 343 -31.95 -8.22 41.28
CA THR A 343 -30.80 -8.67 42.09
C THR A 343 -29.57 -8.79 41.20
N HIS A 344 -28.59 -7.93 41.44
CA HIS A 344 -27.26 -7.98 40.84
C HIS A 344 -26.54 -9.27 41.24
N ALA A 345 -26.29 -10.16 40.28
CA ALA A 345 -25.37 -11.28 40.43
C ALA A 345 -24.35 -11.27 39.29
N ASN A 346 -23.09 -11.14 39.69
CA ASN A 346 -21.87 -11.17 38.88
C ASN A 346 -21.93 -12.14 37.69
N HIS A 347 -21.95 -11.61 36.46
CA HIS A 347 -21.80 -12.41 35.25
C HIS A 347 -20.36 -12.92 35.11
N THR A 348 -20.14 -14.15 35.56
CA THR A 348 -19.06 -15.00 35.03
C THR A 348 -19.47 -15.44 33.62
N LYS A 349 -18.73 -14.99 32.60
CA LYS A 349 -18.97 -15.33 31.18
C LYS A 349 -18.91 -16.86 31.00
N LYS A 350 -20.07 -17.50 30.82
CA LYS A 350 -20.16 -18.85 30.26
C LYS A 350 -19.97 -18.70 28.74
N VAL A 351 -18.87 -19.20 28.20
CA VAL A 351 -18.62 -19.23 26.75
C VAL A 351 -19.64 -20.21 26.15
N LEU A 352 -20.60 -19.70 25.38
CA LEU A 352 -21.54 -20.55 24.64
C LEU A 352 -20.81 -21.21 23.46
N SER A 353 -21.18 -22.44 23.13
CA SER A 353 -20.66 -23.11 21.94
C SER A 353 -21.24 -22.51 20.65
N GLN A 354 -20.52 -22.61 19.53
CA GLN A 354 -20.93 -22.01 18.24
C GLN A 354 -22.34 -22.42 17.80
N ASN A 355 -22.72 -23.68 18.02
CA ASN A 355 -24.03 -24.19 17.65
C ASN A 355 -25.16 -23.57 18.50
N GLU A 356 -24.91 -23.34 19.80
CA GLU A 356 -25.89 -22.72 20.71
C GLU A 356 -26.12 -21.23 20.36
N LEU A 357 -25.06 -20.51 19.99
CA LEU A 357 -25.15 -19.12 19.52
C LEU A 357 -25.99 -19.01 18.23
N GLU A 358 -25.80 -19.94 17.31
CA GLU A 358 -26.51 -19.97 16.03
C GLU A 358 -27.98 -20.38 16.19
N GLU A 359 -28.29 -21.31 17.10
CA GLU A 359 -29.67 -21.65 17.47
C GLU A 359 -30.41 -20.47 18.11
N LEU A 360 -29.74 -19.71 18.99
CA LEU A 360 -30.33 -18.51 19.59
C LEU A 360 -30.69 -17.46 18.54
N ILE A 361 -29.81 -17.19 17.58
CA ILE A 361 -30.09 -16.21 16.52
C ILE A 361 -31.22 -16.68 15.60
N THR A 362 -31.27 -17.99 15.32
CA THR A 362 -32.35 -18.58 14.50
C THR A 362 -33.70 -18.54 15.24
N LYS A 363 -33.68 -18.73 16.58
CA LYS A 363 -34.88 -18.65 17.43
C LYS A 363 -35.49 -17.25 17.44
N TYR A 364 -34.66 -16.20 17.43
CA TYR A 364 -35.11 -14.80 17.38
C TYR A 364 -35.19 -14.23 15.96
N LYS A 365 -35.37 -15.10 14.95
CA LYS A 365 -35.53 -14.68 13.55
C LYS A 365 -36.77 -13.80 13.38
N VAL A 366 -36.56 -12.54 12.98
CA VAL A 366 -37.63 -11.57 12.74
C VAL A 366 -38.41 -11.92 11.47
N PRO A 367 -39.75 -11.79 11.44
CA PRO A 367 -40.54 -12.05 10.23
C PRO A 367 -40.10 -11.19 9.04
N GLU A 368 -40.12 -11.76 7.83
CA GLU A 368 -39.63 -11.09 6.62
C GLU A 368 -40.36 -9.77 6.33
N ILE A 369 -41.65 -9.70 6.65
CA ILE A 369 -42.47 -8.49 6.48
C ILE A 369 -41.93 -7.34 7.34
N HIS A 370 -41.51 -7.63 8.58
CA HIS A 370 -40.94 -6.62 9.48
C HIS A 370 -39.53 -6.21 9.03
N ALA A 371 -38.70 -7.18 8.62
CA ALA A 371 -37.37 -6.90 8.07
C ALA A 371 -37.44 -6.04 6.81
N ALA A 372 -38.43 -6.26 5.93
CA ALA A 372 -38.65 -5.43 4.74
C ALA A 372 -39.05 -3.99 5.07
N LYS A 373 -39.80 -3.76 6.16
CA LYS A 373 -40.10 -2.40 6.66
C LYS A 373 -38.84 -1.72 7.19
N PHE A 374 -38.00 -2.45 7.92
CA PHE A 374 -36.70 -1.96 8.39
C PHE A 374 -35.75 -1.62 7.24
N GLY A 375 -35.68 -2.47 6.22
CA GLY A 375 -34.84 -2.28 5.04
C GLY A 375 -35.18 -1.01 4.21
N ARG A 376 -36.41 -0.46 4.36
CA ARG A 376 -36.83 0.79 3.72
C ARG A 376 -36.32 2.05 4.40
N LEU A 377 -35.85 1.95 5.64
CA LEU A 377 -35.28 3.10 6.34
C LEU A 377 -34.03 3.59 5.61
N VAL A 378 -33.79 4.89 5.66
CA VAL A 378 -32.64 5.51 5.00
C VAL A 378 -31.53 5.70 6.03
N ILE A 379 -30.32 5.26 5.69
CA ILE A 379 -29.11 5.50 6.47
C ILE A 379 -28.12 6.32 5.67
N GLN A 380 -27.23 6.99 6.38
CA GLN A 380 -26.08 7.66 5.80
C GLN A 380 -24.88 6.72 5.84
N ASP A 381 -24.26 6.47 4.70
CA ASP A 381 -22.99 5.74 4.62
C ASP A 381 -21.84 6.56 5.23
N ALA A 382 -20.70 5.92 5.52
CA ALA A 382 -19.49 6.60 6.01
C ALA A 382 -18.99 7.71 5.06
N GLY A 383 -19.34 7.64 3.77
CA GLY A 383 -19.08 8.67 2.76
C GLY A 383 -20.13 9.77 2.65
N GLY A 384 -21.09 9.86 3.58
CA GLY A 384 -22.14 10.88 3.60
C GLY A 384 -23.33 10.63 2.66
N ARG A 385 -23.30 9.54 1.87
CA ARG A 385 -24.35 9.19 0.91
C ARG A 385 -25.54 8.52 1.59
N MET A 386 -26.74 9.04 1.33
CA MET A 386 -27.99 8.42 1.79
C MET A 386 -28.32 7.18 0.96
N LYS A 387 -28.56 6.04 1.61
CA LYS A 387 -29.03 4.81 0.96
C LYS A 387 -30.02 4.05 1.85
N PRO A 388 -30.92 3.24 1.27
CA PRO A 388 -31.77 2.35 2.05
C PRO A 388 -30.94 1.35 2.86
N ILE A 389 -31.41 0.98 4.04
CA ILE A 389 -30.80 -0.07 4.88
C ILE A 389 -30.66 -1.37 4.09
N ASN A 390 -31.64 -1.72 3.25
CA ASN A 390 -31.57 -2.93 2.43
C ASN A 390 -30.35 -2.98 1.50
N THR A 391 -29.98 -1.84 0.92
CA THR A 391 -28.77 -1.74 0.09
C THR A 391 -27.52 -1.96 0.94
N PHE A 392 -27.46 -1.36 2.14
CA PHE A 392 -26.34 -1.52 3.05
C PHE A 392 -26.24 -2.95 3.61
N SER A 393 -27.35 -3.53 4.07
CA SER A 393 -27.41 -4.87 4.63
C SER A 393 -26.98 -5.93 3.61
N SER A 394 -27.41 -5.78 2.35
CA SER A 394 -27.02 -6.64 1.24
C SER A 394 -25.52 -6.48 0.92
N GLU A 395 -25.00 -5.25 0.86
CA GLU A 395 -23.58 -4.99 0.67
C GLU A 395 -22.72 -5.56 1.80
N LEU A 396 -23.13 -5.38 3.05
CA LEU A 396 -22.49 -5.90 4.26
C LEU A 396 -22.38 -7.42 4.17
N LEU A 397 -23.50 -8.11 4.00
CA LEU A 397 -23.52 -9.58 4.02
C LEU A 397 -22.69 -10.16 2.86
N ARG A 398 -22.80 -9.60 1.65
CA ARG A 398 -22.04 -10.05 0.48
C ARG A 398 -20.54 -9.81 0.64
N LYS A 399 -20.13 -8.65 1.12
CA LYS A 399 -18.70 -8.31 1.26
C LYS A 399 -18.04 -9.09 2.40
N VAL A 400 -18.74 -9.22 3.53
CA VAL A 400 -18.22 -9.91 4.72
C VAL A 400 -18.26 -11.43 4.55
N SER A 401 -19.39 -12.01 4.12
CA SER A 401 -19.59 -13.47 4.10
C SER A 401 -19.48 -14.14 2.72
N HIS A 402 -19.44 -13.36 1.64
CA HIS A 402 -19.53 -13.84 0.24
C HIS A 402 -20.84 -14.56 -0.13
N ASN A 403 -21.88 -14.43 0.69
CA ASN A 403 -23.22 -14.96 0.42
C ASN A 403 -24.29 -13.85 0.48
N ASP A 404 -25.41 -14.06 -0.20
CA ASP A 404 -26.58 -13.15 -0.16
C ASP A 404 -27.53 -13.47 0.99
N THR A 405 -27.40 -14.66 1.58
CA THR A 405 -28.20 -15.14 2.71
C THR A 405 -27.30 -15.79 3.75
N TYR A 406 -27.76 -15.79 5.00
CA TYR A 406 -27.07 -16.48 6.10
C TYR A 406 -28.06 -17.40 6.79
N LYS A 407 -27.83 -18.72 6.71
CA LYS A 407 -28.67 -19.75 7.32
C LYS A 407 -30.18 -19.57 7.11
N GLY A 408 -30.57 -19.20 5.88
CA GLY A 408 -31.97 -18.97 5.51
C GLY A 408 -32.57 -17.65 6.01
N MET A 409 -31.75 -16.73 6.51
CA MET A 409 -32.12 -15.33 6.75
C MET A 409 -31.68 -14.46 5.58
N ASN A 410 -32.53 -13.48 5.23
CA ASN A 410 -32.19 -12.43 4.28
C ASN A 410 -31.25 -11.38 4.93
N SER A 411 -30.66 -10.50 4.11
CA SER A 411 -29.69 -9.52 4.59
C SER A 411 -30.23 -8.56 5.66
N ASP A 412 -31.51 -8.17 5.55
CA ASP A 412 -32.16 -7.27 6.51
C ASP A 412 -32.38 -7.92 7.87
N GLN A 413 -32.81 -9.19 7.89
CA GLN A 413 -32.95 -10.00 9.10
C GLN A 413 -31.59 -10.17 9.80
N VAL A 414 -30.54 -10.44 9.02
CA VAL A 414 -29.18 -10.58 9.55
C VAL A 414 -28.71 -9.26 10.16
N PHE A 415 -28.84 -8.15 9.44
CA PHE A 415 -28.39 -6.85 9.95
C PHE A 415 -29.18 -6.40 11.18
N LEU A 416 -30.50 -6.62 11.21
CA LEU A 416 -31.32 -6.33 12.38
C LEU A 416 -30.97 -7.22 13.58
N SER A 417 -30.58 -8.47 13.34
CA SER A 417 -30.04 -9.34 14.39
C SER A 417 -28.67 -8.85 14.89
N MET A 418 -27.81 -8.34 14.00
CA MET A 418 -26.50 -7.76 14.37
C MET A 418 -26.65 -6.55 15.28
N THR A 419 -27.63 -5.69 15.04
CA THR A 419 -27.87 -4.51 15.87
C THR A 419 -28.49 -4.86 17.23
N GLN A 420 -29.36 -5.88 17.30
CA GLN A 420 -29.96 -6.34 18.56
C GLN A 420 -29.00 -7.16 19.41
N TYR A 421 -28.15 -7.98 18.77
CA TYR A 421 -27.34 -8.99 19.44
C TYR A 421 -25.86 -8.90 19.06
N ALA A 422 -25.29 -7.69 19.07
CA ALA A 422 -23.91 -7.43 18.66
C ALA A 422 -22.90 -8.35 19.38
N ASN A 423 -23.10 -8.61 20.68
CA ASN A 423 -22.23 -9.47 21.50
C ASN A 423 -22.15 -10.93 21.01
N TYR A 424 -23.17 -11.44 20.31
CA TYR A 424 -23.14 -12.78 19.73
C TYR A 424 -22.51 -12.75 18.35
N TRP A 425 -22.81 -11.73 17.55
CA TRP A 425 -22.28 -11.57 16.20
C TRP A 425 -20.78 -11.32 16.14
N ILE A 426 -20.16 -10.80 17.22
CA ILE A 426 -18.70 -10.70 17.29
C ILE A 426 -18.00 -12.07 17.40
N GLU A 427 -18.68 -13.08 17.97
CA GLU A 427 -18.15 -14.43 18.18
C GLU A 427 -18.43 -15.37 17.00
N ILE A 428 -19.40 -15.04 16.15
CA ILE A 428 -19.79 -15.88 15.02
C ILE A 428 -18.79 -15.77 13.86
N PRO A 429 -18.31 -16.89 13.32
CA PRO A 429 -17.40 -16.90 12.19
C PRO A 429 -18.15 -16.56 10.89
N ILE A 430 -18.19 -15.27 10.55
CA ILE A 430 -18.84 -14.76 9.33
C ILE A 430 -17.87 -14.09 8.35
N ILE A 431 -16.71 -13.62 8.82
CA ILE A 431 -15.76 -12.88 7.98
C ILE A 431 -15.01 -13.86 7.07
N TYR A 432 -15.26 -13.77 5.77
CA TYR A 432 -14.65 -14.63 4.76
C TYR A 432 -13.18 -14.26 4.52
N ILE A 433 -12.29 -15.24 4.71
CA ILE A 433 -10.86 -15.12 4.43
C ILE A 433 -10.54 -15.94 3.18
N LYS A 434 -9.92 -15.30 2.19
CA LYS A 434 -9.55 -15.89 0.91
C LYS A 434 -8.58 -17.07 1.10
N SER A 435 -8.83 -18.18 0.40
CA SER A 435 -7.91 -19.31 0.35
C SER A 435 -6.64 -18.94 -0.43
N GLY A 436 -5.48 -19.05 0.23
CA GLY A 436 -4.18 -18.75 -0.39
C GLY A 436 -3.20 -18.00 0.53
N ASN A 437 -3.69 -17.31 1.58
CA ASN A 437 -2.84 -16.60 2.53
C ASN A 437 -3.09 -17.06 3.98
N ASP A 438 -2.34 -18.08 4.40
CA ASP A 438 -2.45 -18.68 5.74
C ASP A 438 -1.94 -17.74 6.84
N SER A 439 -1.26 -16.67 6.48
CA SER A 439 -0.61 -15.75 7.42
C SER A 439 -1.64 -14.99 8.25
N ILE A 440 -2.75 -14.57 7.62
CA ILE A 440 -3.85 -13.90 8.32
C ILE A 440 -4.40 -14.82 9.40
N ARG A 441 -4.63 -16.11 9.07
CA ARG A 441 -5.15 -17.14 9.97
C ARG A 441 -4.23 -17.39 11.16
N LYS A 442 -2.93 -17.45 10.88
CA LYS A 442 -1.88 -17.61 11.90
C LYS A 442 -1.81 -16.42 12.84
N ILE A 443 -1.99 -15.19 12.34
CA ILE A 443 -1.95 -13.97 13.15
C ILE A 443 -3.17 -13.86 14.07
N ILE A 444 -4.37 -14.15 13.55
CA ILE A 444 -5.62 -14.06 14.34
C ILE A 444 -5.83 -15.27 15.26
N GLY A 445 -5.14 -16.38 15.01
CA GLY A 445 -5.14 -17.57 15.88
C GLY A 445 -6.25 -18.57 15.56
N ILE A 446 -6.62 -18.73 14.28
CA ILE A 446 -7.62 -19.71 13.83
C ILE A 446 -6.98 -20.85 13.03
N ASP A 447 -7.76 -21.89 12.78
CA ASP A 447 -7.35 -23.02 11.94
C ASP A 447 -6.93 -22.57 10.53
N LYS A 448 -5.92 -23.25 9.97
CA LYS A 448 -5.33 -22.91 8.67
C LYS A 448 -6.30 -23.09 7.50
N GLU A 449 -7.30 -23.95 7.63
CA GLU A 449 -8.27 -24.25 6.59
C GLU A 449 -9.63 -23.56 6.81
N ALA A 450 -9.84 -22.90 7.96
CA ALA A 450 -11.12 -22.31 8.33
C ALA A 450 -11.64 -21.29 7.32
N LYS A 451 -12.73 -21.52 6.59
CA LYS A 451 -13.20 -20.55 5.57
C LYS A 451 -13.58 -19.16 6.13
N TYR A 452 -14.03 -19.11 7.37
CA TYR A 452 -14.56 -17.92 8.04
C TYR A 452 -13.86 -17.64 9.38
N ALA A 453 -13.81 -16.37 9.78
CA ALA A 453 -13.24 -15.93 11.05
C ALA A 453 -14.25 -15.13 11.88
N PRO A 454 -14.26 -15.30 13.21
CA PRO A 454 -14.98 -14.41 14.13
C PRO A 454 -14.38 -13.00 14.16
N PHE A 455 -15.21 -11.97 14.38
CA PHE A 455 -14.74 -10.60 14.52
C PHE A 455 -13.78 -10.42 15.70
N VAL A 456 -14.06 -11.06 16.84
CA VAL A 456 -13.18 -11.02 18.03
C VAL A 456 -11.76 -11.51 17.77
N SER A 457 -11.56 -12.40 16.80
CA SER A 457 -10.24 -12.99 16.52
C SER A 457 -9.22 -11.97 16.01
N PHE A 458 -9.69 -10.87 15.43
CA PHE A 458 -8.87 -9.79 14.88
C PHE A 458 -8.28 -8.85 15.94
N PHE A 459 -8.78 -8.91 17.18
CA PHE A 459 -8.35 -8.06 18.29
C PHE A 459 -7.65 -8.89 19.37
N ASP A 460 -6.72 -8.27 20.10
CA ASP A 460 -6.10 -8.86 21.29
C ASP A 460 -6.94 -8.60 22.56
N GLU A 461 -6.54 -9.17 23.69
CA GLU A 461 -7.21 -8.99 24.99
C GLU A 461 -7.28 -7.52 25.46
N LYS A 462 -6.45 -6.65 24.88
CA LYS A 462 -6.39 -5.21 25.18
C LYS A 462 -7.16 -4.37 24.15
N GLY A 463 -7.79 -5.00 23.16
CA GLY A 463 -8.51 -4.32 22.08
C GLY A 463 -7.64 -3.80 20.94
N ASN A 464 -6.35 -4.12 20.90
CA ASN A 464 -5.48 -3.72 19.77
C ASN A 464 -5.75 -4.60 18.55
N TYR A 465 -5.78 -3.96 17.38
CA TYR A 465 -5.99 -4.65 16.12
C TYR A 465 -4.72 -5.37 15.64
N LYS A 466 -4.80 -6.70 15.50
CA LYS A 466 -3.64 -7.57 15.22
C LYS A 466 -3.03 -7.38 13.84
N LEU A 467 -3.81 -6.89 12.86
CA LEU A 467 -3.34 -6.70 11.48
C LEU A 467 -2.67 -5.34 11.24
N SER A 468 -2.73 -4.42 12.21
CA SER A 468 -2.23 -3.03 12.11
C SER A 468 -0.83 -2.92 11.50
N LYS A 469 0.16 -3.65 12.04
CA LYS A 469 1.56 -3.61 11.59
C LYS A 469 1.72 -3.95 10.09
N TYR A 470 0.98 -4.93 9.62
CA TYR A 470 1.05 -5.39 8.22
C TYR A 470 0.31 -4.44 7.28
N LEU A 471 -0.77 -3.82 7.76
CA LEU A 471 -1.54 -2.84 7.01
C LEU A 471 -0.74 -1.55 6.79
N GLU A 472 0.06 -1.11 7.76
CA GLU A 472 0.91 0.07 7.60
C GLU A 472 1.92 -0.09 6.45
N GLU A 473 2.51 -1.26 6.31
CA GLU A 473 3.43 -1.57 5.21
C GLU A 473 2.66 -1.67 3.88
N ALA A 474 1.50 -2.32 3.89
CA ALA A 474 0.66 -2.50 2.71
C ALA A 474 0.13 -1.17 2.14
N PHE A 475 -0.34 -0.25 3.00
CA PHE A 475 -0.87 1.06 2.56
C PHE A 475 0.23 2.04 2.10
N LYS A 476 1.47 1.88 2.58
CA LYS A 476 2.61 2.68 2.10
C LYS A 476 3.12 2.24 0.72
N SER A 477 2.77 1.04 0.28
CA SER A 477 3.21 0.48 -0.99
C SER A 477 2.38 1.04 -2.15
N ALA A 478 3.02 1.74 -3.11
CA ALA A 478 2.32 2.26 -4.29
C ALA A 478 1.74 1.14 -5.20
N ASN A 479 2.36 -0.04 -5.20
CA ASN A 479 1.90 -1.20 -5.95
C ASN A 479 1.92 -2.43 -5.03
N PRO A 480 0.84 -2.68 -4.27
CA PRO A 480 0.81 -3.76 -3.30
C PRO A 480 0.84 -5.13 -3.97
N ASN A 481 1.62 -6.05 -3.41
CA ASN A 481 1.68 -7.44 -3.87
C ASN A 481 0.38 -8.21 -3.48
N GLN A 482 0.18 -9.44 -3.97
CA GLN A 482 -1.05 -10.18 -3.68
C GLN A 482 -1.27 -10.39 -2.17
N PHE A 483 -0.19 -10.59 -1.41
CA PHE A 483 -0.23 -10.74 0.03
C PHE A 483 -0.74 -9.46 0.72
N GLU A 484 -0.15 -8.30 0.42
CA GLU A 484 -0.57 -6.99 0.92
C GLU A 484 -2.02 -6.66 0.54
N LYS A 485 -2.43 -7.00 -0.69
CA LYS A 485 -3.82 -6.87 -1.14
C LYS A 485 -4.78 -7.70 -0.30
N ASP A 486 -4.43 -8.94 0.04
CA ASP A 486 -5.29 -9.80 0.85
C ASP A 486 -5.48 -9.25 2.28
N PHE A 487 -4.45 -8.62 2.85
CA PHE A 487 -4.56 -7.92 4.15
C PHE A 487 -5.49 -6.70 4.05
N ILE A 488 -5.31 -5.87 3.03
CA ILE A 488 -6.18 -4.69 2.80
C ILE A 488 -7.64 -5.12 2.56
N GLU A 489 -7.87 -6.20 1.81
CA GLU A 489 -9.23 -6.71 1.56
C GLU A 489 -9.87 -7.24 2.85
N THR A 490 -9.10 -7.94 3.67
CA THR A 490 -9.58 -8.45 4.96
C THR A 490 -9.90 -7.30 5.91
N ASP A 491 -9.06 -6.28 5.96
CA ASP A 491 -9.27 -5.07 6.74
C ASP A 491 -10.57 -4.35 6.37
N LYS A 492 -10.85 -4.21 5.07
CA LYS A 492 -12.13 -3.65 4.60
C LYS A 492 -13.35 -4.42 5.11
N LYS A 493 -13.26 -5.75 5.26
CA LYS A 493 -14.35 -6.57 5.80
C LYS A 493 -14.52 -6.38 7.30
N VAL A 494 -13.41 -6.30 8.04
CA VAL A 494 -13.42 -6.04 9.49
C VAL A 494 -14.02 -4.67 9.78
N ASN A 495 -13.58 -3.62 9.09
CA ASN A 495 -14.12 -2.26 9.28
C ASN A 495 -15.60 -2.17 8.90
N LEU A 496 -16.03 -2.88 7.85
CA LEU A 496 -17.45 -2.92 7.48
C LEU A 496 -18.31 -3.62 8.54
N MET A 497 -17.79 -4.68 9.16
CA MET A 497 -18.43 -5.35 10.30
C MET A 497 -18.45 -4.46 11.55
N GLU A 498 -17.37 -3.72 11.80
CA GLU A 498 -17.31 -2.74 12.90
C GLU A 498 -18.35 -1.63 12.76
N SER A 499 -18.49 -1.03 11.56
CA SER A 499 -19.55 -0.05 11.29
C SER A 499 -20.95 -0.63 11.53
N ALA A 500 -21.18 -1.87 11.11
CA ALA A 500 -22.47 -2.54 11.32
C ALA A 500 -22.79 -2.79 12.81
N LEU A 501 -21.78 -3.17 13.61
CA LEU A 501 -21.94 -3.50 15.02
C LEU A 501 -21.94 -2.26 15.94
N SER A 502 -21.18 -1.23 15.58
CA SER A 502 -21.06 0.01 16.37
C SER A 502 -22.12 1.06 16.03
N GLY A 503 -22.77 0.94 14.87
CA GLY A 503 -23.75 1.90 14.38
C GLY A 503 -23.16 3.26 14.01
N ARG A 504 -21.86 3.32 13.73
CA ARG A 504 -21.11 4.54 13.35
C ARG A 504 -20.70 4.57 11.89
#